data_AF-A0A7S2CLE6-F1
#
_entry.id   AF-A0A7S2CLE6-F1
#
_cell.length_a   1.000
_cell.length_b   1.000
_cell.length_c   1.000
_cell.angle_alpha   90.00
_cell.angle_beta   90.00
_cell.angle_gamma   90.00
#
_symmetry.space_group_name_H-M   'P 1'
#
loop_
_entity.id
_entity.type
_entity.pdbx_description
1 polymer ?
#
loop_
_entity_poly.entity_id
_entity_poly.type
_entity_poly.pdbx_seq_one_letter_code
_entity_poly.pdbx_strand_id
1 'polypeptide(L)'
;KQDGNALDYASVEVKDDREVVLHAVRQNGRALFYASDALTGDREIVLNAGKQNWRALMHASVLLTGDGEFMLEAGKYQNGRTLYYASAELKKDPGFMSDAAKLVGGTL
;
A
#
# COMPACT_ATOMS: atom_id res chain seq x y z
N LYS A 1 6.09 -22.56 5.61
CA LYS A 1 6.28 -21.12 5.92
C LYS A 1 7.11 -20.58 4.77
N GLN A 2 6.49 -20.05 3.72
CA GLN A 2 7.25 -19.46 2.62
C GLN A 2 7.62 -18.05 3.05
N ASP A 3 8.92 -17.82 3.18
CA ASP A 3 9.46 -16.53 3.56
C ASP A 3 9.09 -15.52 2.48
N GLY A 4 8.37 -14.46 2.84
CA GLY A 4 8.10 -13.33 1.94
C GLY A 4 9.35 -12.58 1.46
N ASN A 5 10.55 -13.07 1.80
CA ASN A 5 11.84 -12.62 1.31
C ASN A 5 12.32 -13.42 0.09
N ALA A 6 11.62 -14.48 -0.34
CA ALA A 6 12.00 -15.24 -1.54
C ALA A 6 11.95 -14.38 -2.80
N LEU A 7 11.10 -13.34 -2.82
CA LEU A 7 11.01 -12.39 -3.92
C LEU A 7 12.28 -11.52 -4.06
N ASP A 8 13.08 -11.34 -3.00
CA ASP A 8 14.33 -10.57 -3.02
C ASP A 8 15.34 -11.17 -4.03
N TYR A 9 15.48 -12.49 -4.02
CA TYR A 9 16.43 -13.23 -4.85
C TYR A 9 15.85 -13.66 -6.21
N ALA A 10 14.59 -13.33 -6.48
CA ALA A 10 13.93 -13.70 -7.72
C ALA A 10 14.44 -12.87 -8.90
N SER A 11 14.33 -13.43 -10.11
CA SER A 11 14.69 -12.71 -11.34
C SER A 11 13.75 -11.52 -11.57
N VAL A 12 14.15 -10.61 -12.46
CA VAL A 12 13.36 -9.41 -12.78
C VAL A 12 11.98 -9.81 -13.32
N GLU A 13 11.92 -10.86 -14.15
CA GLU A 13 10.67 -11.37 -14.72
C GLU A 13 9.71 -11.86 -13.63
N VAL A 14 10.25 -12.48 -12.56
CA VAL A 14 9.45 -12.96 -11.44
C VAL A 14 8.98 -11.81 -10.53
N LYS A 15 9.81 -10.77 -10.37
CA LYS A 15 9.45 -9.53 -9.66
C LYS A 15 8.42 -8.67 -10.41
N ASP A 16 8.27 -8.90 -11.71
CA ASP A 16 7.27 -8.26 -12.57
C ASP A 16 6.04 -9.14 -12.83
N ASP A 17 6.06 -10.40 -12.39
CA ASP A 17 4.90 -11.29 -12.45
C ASP A 17 3.89 -10.91 -11.37
N ARG A 18 2.78 -10.32 -11.82
CA ARG A 18 1.69 -9.86 -10.96
C ARG A 18 1.21 -10.94 -9.98
N GLU A 19 0.99 -12.17 -10.45
CA GLU A 19 0.41 -13.23 -9.64
C GLU A 19 1.40 -13.74 -8.60
N VAL A 20 2.68 -13.84 -8.97
CA VAL A 20 3.75 -14.20 -8.02
C VAL A 20 3.89 -13.13 -6.95
N VAL A 21 3.96 -11.85 -7.33
CA VAL A 21 4.07 -10.73 -6.39
C VAL A 21 2.85 -10.66 -5.48
N LEU A 22 1.64 -10.81 -6.02
CA LEU A 22 0.42 -10.81 -5.22
C LEU A 22 0.42 -11.95 -4.19
N HIS A 23 0.84 -13.16 -4.59
CA HIS A 23 1.01 -14.28 -3.66
C HIS A 23 2.06 -13.99 -2.57
N ALA A 24 3.20 -13.41 -2.94
CA ALA A 24 4.25 -13.04 -1.99
C ALA A 24 3.76 -11.97 -1.00
N VAL A 25 3.08 -10.94 -1.50
CA VAL A 25 2.50 -9.86 -0.69
C VAL A 25 1.42 -10.37 0.25
N ARG A 26 0.54 -11.28 -0.20
CA ARG A 26 -0.48 -11.90 0.67
C ARG A 26 0.14 -12.68 1.84
N GLN A 27 1.36 -13.18 1.69
CA GLN A 27 2.11 -13.87 2.75
C GLN A 27 2.89 -12.90 3.65
N ASN A 28 3.43 -11.83 3.07
CA ASN A 28 4.16 -10.80 3.77
C ASN A 28 4.02 -9.46 3.05
N GLY A 29 3.28 -8.52 3.65
CA GLY A 29 3.10 -7.18 3.05
C GLY A 29 4.40 -6.43 2.73
N ARG A 30 5.54 -6.79 3.35
CA ARG A 30 6.85 -6.20 3.02
C ARG A 30 7.40 -6.64 1.66
N ALA A 31 6.86 -7.72 1.06
CA ALA A 31 7.28 -8.19 -0.26
C ALA A 31 7.04 -7.16 -1.37
N LEU A 32 6.14 -6.18 -1.15
CA LEU A 32 5.93 -5.05 -2.06
C LEU A 32 7.23 -4.28 -2.37
N PHE A 33 8.19 -4.24 -1.44
CA PHE A 33 9.50 -3.62 -1.66
C PHE A 33 10.27 -4.22 -2.85
N TYR A 34 10.03 -5.49 -3.16
CA TYR A 34 10.75 -6.21 -4.22
C TYR A 34 9.97 -6.30 -5.53
N ALA A 35 8.74 -5.81 -5.56
CA ALA A 35 7.93 -5.76 -6.77
C ALA A 35 8.53 -4.77 -7.78
N SER A 36 8.27 -4.99 -9.06
CA SER A 36 8.60 -4.00 -10.09
C SER A 36 7.85 -2.69 -9.86
N ASP A 37 8.40 -1.59 -10.39
CA ASP A 37 7.77 -0.26 -10.33
C ASP A 37 6.33 -0.29 -10.87
N ALA A 38 6.07 -1.05 -11.93
CA ALA A 38 4.74 -1.23 -12.50
C ALA A 38 3.75 -1.83 -11.48
N LEU A 39 4.18 -2.84 -10.73
CA LEU A 39 3.35 -3.52 -9.73
C LEU A 39 3.20 -2.74 -8.41
N THR A 40 4.10 -1.79 -8.13
CA THR A 40 3.86 -0.82 -7.04
C THR A 40 2.71 0.15 -7.32
N GLY A 41 2.21 0.19 -8.56
CA GLY A 41 0.98 0.88 -8.96
C GLY A 41 -0.25 -0.01 -8.96
N ASP A 42 -0.13 -1.32 -8.74
CA ASP A 42 -1.28 -2.22 -8.70
C ASP A 42 -2.05 -2.04 -7.39
N ARG A 43 -3.30 -1.56 -7.52
CA ARG A 43 -4.18 -1.27 -6.39
C ARG A 43 -4.37 -2.47 -5.47
N GLU A 44 -4.57 -3.66 -6.02
CA GLU A 44 -4.83 -4.87 -5.23
C GLU A 44 -3.57 -5.27 -4.45
N ILE A 45 -2.41 -5.29 -5.11
CA ILE A 45 -1.14 -5.66 -4.48
C ILE A 45 -0.83 -4.69 -3.34
N VAL A 46 -0.85 -3.38 -3.60
CA VAL A 46 -0.51 -2.37 -2.58
C VAL A 46 -1.52 -2.36 -1.43
N LEU A 47 -2.81 -2.55 -1.70
CA LEU A 47 -3.82 -2.63 -0.65
C LEU A 47 -3.59 -3.85 0.24
N ASN A 48 -3.31 -5.03 -0.33
CA ASN A 48 -2.97 -6.23 0.45
C ASN A 48 -1.73 -6.03 1.32
N ALA A 49 -0.71 -5.32 0.81
CA ALA A 49 0.48 -4.96 1.57
C ALA A 49 0.14 -4.04 2.75
N GLY A 50 -0.64 -2.98 2.51
CA GLY A 50 -1.04 -1.99 3.51
C GLY A 50 -1.92 -2.54 4.63
N LYS A 51 -2.82 -3.48 4.31
CA LYS A 51 -3.65 -4.19 5.31
C LYS A 51 -2.80 -4.88 6.37
N GLN A 52 -1.67 -5.48 5.95
CA GLN A 52 -0.77 -6.24 6.82
C GLN A 52 0.28 -5.36 7.50
N ASN A 53 0.88 -4.42 6.75
CA ASN A 53 1.88 -3.50 7.24
C ASN A 53 1.75 -2.16 6.53
N TRP A 54 1.18 -1.17 7.23
CA TRP A 54 0.99 0.17 6.68
C TRP A 54 2.29 0.80 6.16
N ARG A 55 3.47 0.42 6.70
CA ARG A 55 4.77 0.92 6.22
C ARG A 55 5.11 0.44 4.82
N ALA A 56 4.50 -0.65 4.34
CA ALA A 56 4.73 -1.12 2.97
C ALA A 56 4.29 -0.08 1.93
N LEU A 57 3.31 0.78 2.24
CA LEU A 57 2.87 1.86 1.36
C LEU A 57 3.95 2.93 1.09
N MET A 58 5.08 2.92 1.81
CA MET A 58 6.23 3.75 1.44
C MET A 58 6.80 3.39 0.06
N HIS A 59 6.53 2.17 -0.42
CA HIS A 59 6.94 1.69 -1.75
C HIS A 59 5.82 1.76 -2.78
N ALA A 60 4.63 2.23 -2.40
CA ALA A 60 3.55 2.42 -3.35
C ALA A 60 3.88 3.55 -4.34
N SER A 61 3.39 3.41 -5.57
CA SER A 61 3.56 4.46 -6.57
C SER A 61 2.96 5.81 -6.11
N VAL A 62 3.53 6.89 -6.64
CA VAL A 62 3.00 8.24 -6.40
C VAL A 62 1.57 8.42 -6.91
N LEU A 63 1.16 7.64 -7.92
CA LEU A 63 -0.20 7.65 -8.45
C LEU A 63 -1.20 7.12 -7.42
N LEU A 64 -0.90 6.00 -6.76
CA LEU A 64 -1.77 5.46 -5.71
C LEU A 64 -1.75 6.31 -4.44
N THR A 65 -0.58 6.82 -4.03
CA THR A 65 -0.51 7.69 -2.85
C THR A 65 -1.14 9.07 -3.09
N GLY A 66 -1.31 9.48 -4.34
CA GLY A 66 -2.09 10.65 -4.76
C GLY A 66 -3.57 10.37 -5.01
N ASP A 67 -4.01 9.11 -5.02
CA ASP A 67 -5.42 8.74 -5.16
C ASP A 67 -6.12 8.79 -3.78
N GLY A 68 -6.99 9.79 -3.62
CA GLY A 68 -7.73 9.99 -2.38
C GLY A 68 -8.66 8.83 -2.02
N GLU A 69 -9.33 8.23 -3.00
CA GLU A 69 -10.22 7.09 -2.76
C GLU A 69 -9.41 5.87 -2.31
N PHE A 70 -8.27 5.61 -2.95
CA PHE A 70 -7.35 4.56 -2.54
C PHE A 70 -6.83 4.80 -1.11
N MET A 71 -6.36 6.01 -0.81
CA MET A 71 -5.80 6.31 0.50
C MET A 71 -6.84 6.23 1.61
N LEU A 72 -8.09 6.63 1.35
CA LEU A 72 -9.19 6.43 2.29
C LEU A 72 -9.54 4.94 2.46
N GLU A 73 -9.54 4.16 1.38
CA GLU A 73 -9.76 2.71 1.46
C GLU A 73 -8.66 2.02 2.29
N ALA A 74 -7.39 2.30 1.98
CA ALA A 74 -6.24 1.81 2.74
C ALA A 74 -6.25 2.33 4.19
N GLY A 75 -6.80 3.53 4.41
CA GLY A 75 -7.00 4.16 5.72
C GLY A 75 -7.86 3.33 6.66
N LYS A 76 -8.82 2.56 6.14
CA LYS A 76 -9.72 1.71 6.95
C LYS A 76 -8.97 0.63 7.75
N TYR A 77 -7.71 0.39 7.42
CA TYR A 77 -6.84 -0.58 8.07
C TYR A 77 -5.75 0.13 8.89
N GLN A 78 -5.17 -0.59 9.85
CA GLN A 78 -4.02 -0.10 10.62
C GLN A 78 -4.28 1.25 11.32
N ASN A 79 -5.53 1.52 11.72
CA ASN A 79 -5.98 2.76 12.37
C ASN A 79 -5.63 4.02 11.56
N GLY A 80 -5.78 3.98 10.23
CA GLY A 80 -5.50 5.12 9.36
C GLY A 80 -4.03 5.49 9.22
N ARG A 81 -3.08 4.70 9.76
CA ARG A 81 -1.64 5.00 9.65
C ARG A 81 -1.14 5.04 8.21
N THR A 82 -1.81 4.34 7.30
CA THR A 82 -1.54 4.39 5.86
C THR A 82 -1.68 5.80 5.30
N LEU A 83 -2.58 6.64 5.83
CA LEU A 83 -2.78 8.04 5.43
C LEU A 83 -1.51 8.91 5.64
N TYR A 84 -0.55 8.46 6.45
CA TYR A 84 0.78 9.06 6.53
C TYR A 84 1.48 9.12 5.17
N TYR A 85 1.22 8.18 4.27
CA TYR A 85 1.81 8.14 2.93
C TYR A 85 0.99 8.87 1.86
N ALA A 86 -0.17 9.43 2.20
CA ALA A 86 -0.92 10.24 1.24
C ALA A 86 -0.07 11.41 0.74
N SER A 87 -0.26 11.77 -0.53
CA SER A 87 0.48 12.85 -1.17
C SER A 87 0.31 14.18 -0.40
N ALA A 88 1.29 15.08 -0.55
CA ALA A 88 1.20 16.39 0.08
C ALA A 88 -0.01 17.21 -0.42
N GLU A 89 -0.46 16.94 -1.65
CA GLU A 89 -1.64 17.57 -2.26
C GLU A 89 -2.92 17.07 -1.59
N LEU A 90 -3.09 15.74 -1.42
CA LEU A 90 -4.22 15.17 -0.70
C LEU A 90 -4.30 15.65 0.74
N LYS A 91 -3.16 15.73 1.44
CA LYS A 91 -3.12 16.23 2.83
C LYS A 91 -3.48 17.71 2.96
N LYS A 92 -3.42 18.48 1.86
CA LYS A 92 -3.88 19.87 1.82
C LYS A 92 -5.34 19.99 1.40
N ASP A 93 -5.93 18.95 0.84
CA ASP A 93 -7.34 18.91 0.44
C ASP A 93 -8.24 18.80 1.70
N PRO A 94 -9.09 19.81 1.97
CA PRO A 94 -9.94 19.80 3.17
C PRO A 94 -10.99 18.69 3.17
N GLY A 95 -11.47 18.26 2.00
CA GLY A 95 -12.45 17.18 1.86
C GLY A 95 -11.83 15.84 2.24
N PHE A 96 -10.69 15.53 1.64
CA PHE A 96 -9.89 14.35 1.99
C PHE A 96 -9.54 14.34 3.48
N MET A 97 -9.05 15.45 4.03
CA MET A 97 -8.69 15.54 5.46
C MET A 97 -9.91 15.38 6.37
N SER A 98 -11.09 15.88 5.98
CA SER A 98 -12.33 15.66 6.72
C SER A 98 -12.72 14.18 6.73
N ASP A 99 -12.64 13.50 5.59
CA ASP A 99 -13.00 12.09 5.48
C ASP A 99 -11.96 11.19 6.18
N ALA A 100 -10.68 11.52 6.05
CA ALA A 100 -9.59 10.90 6.79
C ALA A 100 -9.78 11.06 8.31
N ALA A 101 -10.17 12.25 8.77
CA ALA A 101 -10.44 12.52 10.18
C ALA A 101 -11.62 11.72 10.71
N LYS A 102 -12.72 11.59 9.95
CA LYS A 102 -13.86 10.72 10.33
C LYS A 102 -13.42 9.25 10.42
N LEU A 103 -12.55 8.84 9.52
CA LEU A 103 -12.05 7.47 9.44
C LEU A 103 -11.15 7.10 10.64
N VAL A 104 -10.35 8.05 11.17
CA VAL A 104 -9.52 7.82 12.38
C VAL A 104 -10.22 8.22 13.69
N GLY A 105 -11.18 9.14 13.62
CA GLY A 105 -11.86 9.80 14.75
C GLY A 105 -13.20 9.18 15.17
N GLY A 106 -13.58 8.03 14.63
CA GLY A 106 -14.58 7.13 15.26
C GLY A 106 -14.09 6.50 16.57
N THR A 107 -12.83 6.75 16.93
CA THR A 107 -12.21 6.49 18.23
C THR A 107 -11.29 7.66 18.58
N LEU A 108 -11.87 8.76 19.05
CA LEU A 108 -11.21 9.73 19.94
C LEU A 108 -12.17 10.07 21.08
#